data_AF-A0A814BCR2-F1
#
_entry.id   AF-A0A814BCR2-F1
#
_cell.length_a   1.000
_cell.length_b   1.000
_cell.length_c   1.000
_cell.angle_alpha   90.00
_cell.angle_beta   90.00
_cell.angle_gamma   90.00
#
_symmetry.space_group_name_H-M   'P 1'
#
loop_
_entity.id
_entity.type
_entity.pdbx_description
1 polymer ?
#
loop_
_entity_poly.entity_id
_entity_poly.type
_entity_poly.pdbx_seq_one_letter_code
_entity_poly.pdbx_strand_id
1 'polypeptide(L)'
;MTSLQIHKPHQPELVQHDSSILDLAFAIDCTGSMGPYIDQTFVTRVHDFTSKVDEMKDWLKNCEADGGGDIPEAVADALDAVLKLSWRIK
;
A
#
# COMPACT_ATOMS: atom_id res chain seq x y z
N MET A 1 -20.40 34.83 13.32
CA MET A 1 -19.32 33.93 12.87
C MET A 1 -19.54 32.59 13.54
N THR A 2 -19.97 31.58 12.79
CA THR A 2 -20.26 30.24 13.35
C THR A 2 -19.07 29.34 13.03
N SER A 3 -18.40 28.83 14.06
CA SER A 3 -17.27 27.92 13.91
C SER A 3 -17.79 26.52 13.58
N LEU A 4 -17.38 25.96 12.43
CA LEU A 4 -17.64 24.58 12.07
C LEU A 4 -16.76 23.66 12.92
N GLN A 5 -17.37 22.87 13.79
CA GLN A 5 -16.68 21.83 14.55
C GLN A 5 -16.62 20.56 13.71
N ILE A 6 -15.42 20.18 13.27
CA ILE A 6 -15.21 18.91 12.56
C ILE A 6 -15.27 17.78 13.59
N HIS A 7 -16.31 16.95 13.52
CA HIS A 7 -16.42 15.75 14.32
C HIS A 7 -15.36 14.74 13.83
N LYS A 8 -14.42 14.37 14.69
CA LYS A 8 -13.45 13.32 14.35
C LYS A 8 -14.21 12.00 14.19
N PRO A 9 -14.01 11.25 13.10
CA PRO A 9 -14.68 9.98 12.92
C PRO A 9 -14.27 9.03 14.06
N HIS A 10 -15.26 8.39 14.68
CA HIS A 10 -15.04 7.34 15.68
C HIS A 10 -14.57 6.09 14.94
N GLN A 11 -13.30 5.75 15.09
CA GLN A 11 -12.77 4.50 14.57
C GLN A 11 -13.34 3.34 15.40
N PRO A 12 -13.95 2.32 14.76
CA PRO A 12 -14.50 1.18 15.49
C PRO A 12 -13.39 0.41 16.22
N GLU A 13 -13.78 -0.28 17.30
CA GLU A 13 -12.90 -1.12 18.08
C GLU A 13 -12.37 -2.27 17.22
N LEU A 14 -11.06 -2.54 17.31
CA LEU A 14 -10.41 -3.59 16.51
C LEU A 14 -10.87 -4.97 17.01
N VAL A 15 -11.59 -5.70 16.17
CA VAL A 15 -12.01 -7.07 16.47
C VAL A 15 -10.82 -8.01 16.22
N GLN A 16 -10.49 -8.85 17.20
CA GLN A 16 -9.50 -9.91 17.01
C GLN A 16 -10.13 -11.03 16.19
N HIS A 17 -9.72 -11.15 14.94
CA HIS A 17 -10.05 -12.27 14.07
C HIS A 17 -8.90 -13.30 14.06
N ASP A 18 -9.23 -14.56 13.81
CA ASP A 18 -8.23 -15.59 13.58
C ASP A 18 -7.42 -15.24 12.31
N SER A 19 -6.13 -14.98 12.46
CA SER A 19 -5.25 -14.62 11.35
C SER A 19 -4.99 -15.78 10.38
N SER A 20 -5.40 -17.00 10.73
CA SER A 20 -5.22 -18.20 9.88
C SER A 20 -6.20 -18.30 8.70
N ILE A 21 -7.20 -17.40 8.61
CA ILE A 21 -8.30 -17.55 7.65
C ILE A 21 -8.11 -16.78 6.32
N LEU A 22 -7.35 -15.68 6.30
CA LEU A 22 -7.23 -14.79 5.13
C LEU A 22 -5.85 -14.16 4.99
N ASP A 23 -5.26 -14.21 3.79
CA ASP A 23 -4.03 -13.50 3.43
C ASP A 23 -4.44 -12.28 2.63
N LEU A 24 -3.86 -11.13 2.97
CA LEU A 24 -4.17 -9.85 2.31
C LEU A 24 -2.87 -9.22 1.81
N ALA A 25 -2.78 -9.03 0.50
CA ALA A 25 -1.69 -8.32 -0.16
C ALA A 25 -2.23 -7.02 -0.76
N PHE A 26 -1.46 -5.94 -0.62
CA PHE A 26 -1.77 -4.64 -1.22
C PHE A 26 -0.79 -4.37 -2.35
N ALA A 27 -1.30 -4.18 -3.57
CA ALA A 27 -0.55 -3.58 -4.67
C ALA A 27 -1.01 -2.13 -4.77
N ILE A 28 -0.09 -1.19 -4.54
CA ILE A 28 -0.40 0.24 -4.50
C ILE A 28 0.44 0.92 -5.56
N ASP A 29 -0.22 1.68 -6.41
CA ASP A 29 0.43 2.55 -7.38
C ASP A 29 0.72 3.90 -6.73
N CYS A 30 1.99 4.31 -6.71
CA CYS A 30 2.47 5.51 -6.03
C CYS A 30 3.08 6.50 -7.05
N THR A 31 2.33 6.81 -8.10
CA THR A 31 2.78 7.59 -9.26
C THR A 31 2.00 8.96 -9.31
N GLY A 32 2.61 10.15 -9.07
CA GLY A 32 2.03 11.50 -9.28
C GLY A 32 2.76 12.58 -10.17
N SER A 33 2.41 12.77 -11.46
CA SER A 33 2.97 13.67 -12.54
C SER A 33 4.51 13.80 -12.78
N MET A 34 5.02 13.38 -13.95
CA MET A 34 6.46 13.24 -14.25
C MET A 34 7.30 14.54 -14.30
N GLY A 35 8.58 14.42 -13.92
CA GLY A 35 9.70 15.23 -14.38
C GLY A 35 10.91 14.32 -14.72
N PRO A 36 12.03 14.83 -15.23
CA PRO A 36 12.91 14.22 -16.26
C PRO A 36 13.74 12.95 -15.92
N TYR A 37 13.36 12.10 -14.95
CA TYR A 37 14.23 11.06 -14.36
C TYR A 37 13.85 9.60 -14.68
N ILE A 38 13.11 9.32 -15.76
CA ILE A 38 12.71 7.96 -16.18
C ILE A 38 13.90 7.17 -16.79
N ASP A 39 15.09 7.35 -16.24
CA ASP A 39 16.27 6.56 -16.60
C ASP A 39 16.87 5.84 -15.39
N GLN A 40 16.33 5.98 -14.16
CA GLN A 40 17.03 5.46 -13.00
C GLN A 40 16.35 4.42 -12.12
N THR A 41 15.07 4.47 -11.70
CA THR A 41 14.57 3.36 -10.87
C THR A 41 13.05 3.31 -10.75
N PHE A 42 12.41 2.31 -11.38
CA PHE A 42 11.15 1.80 -10.85
C PHE A 42 11.48 1.08 -9.53
N VAL A 43 11.27 1.76 -8.39
CA VAL A 43 11.54 1.15 -7.08
C VAL A 43 10.31 0.37 -6.63
N THR A 44 10.12 -0.85 -7.15
CA THR A 44 9.10 -1.76 -6.60
C THR A 44 9.57 -2.23 -5.23
N ARG A 45 8.99 -1.69 -4.15
CA ARG A 45 9.24 -2.15 -2.77
C ARG A 45 8.26 -3.27 -2.44
N VAL A 46 8.80 -4.47 -2.22
CA VAL A 46 8.01 -5.65 -1.87
C VAL A 46 8.21 -5.95 -0.39
N HIS A 47 7.11 -5.98 0.35
CA HIS A 47 7.05 -6.51 1.71
C HIS A 47 6.26 -7.82 1.67
N ASP A 48 6.81 -8.87 2.27
CA ASP A 48 6.11 -10.16 2.39
C ASP A 48 5.07 -10.12 3.52
N PHE A 49 4.27 -11.18 3.66
CA PHE A 49 3.21 -11.24 4.66
C PHE A 49 3.74 -11.08 6.09
N THR A 50 3.05 -10.28 6.89
CA THR A 50 3.26 -10.16 8.34
C THR A 50 1.95 -10.40 9.10
N SER A 51 2.05 -11.01 10.27
CA SER A 51 0.91 -11.15 11.19
C SER A 51 0.73 -9.92 12.09
N LYS A 52 1.63 -8.94 12.03
CA LYS A 52 1.60 -7.73 12.85
C LYS A 52 0.96 -6.58 12.09
N VAL A 53 -0.25 -6.21 12.51
CA VAL A 53 -1.01 -5.12 11.88
C VAL A 53 -0.28 -3.79 11.95
N ASP A 54 0.43 -3.50 13.04
CA ASP A 54 1.16 -2.24 13.18
C ASP A 54 2.33 -2.13 12.20
N GLU A 55 3.00 -3.24 11.90
CA GLU A 55 4.07 -3.31 10.90
C GLU A 55 3.52 -3.03 9.49
N MET A 56 2.39 -3.65 9.12
CA MET A 56 1.69 -3.37 7.86
C MET A 56 1.26 -1.90 7.77
N LYS A 57 0.70 -1.34 8.85
CA LYS A 57 0.33 0.08 8.90
C LYS A 57 1.53 0.99 8.68
N ASP A 58 2.68 0.65 9.24
CA ASP A 58 3.88 1.45 9.08
C ASP A 58 4.45 1.33 7.66
N TRP A 59 4.37 0.17 7.00
CA TRP A 59 4.68 0.05 5.57
C TRP A 59 3.79 0.94 4.70
N LEU A 60 2.48 0.96 4.99
CA LEU A 60 1.51 1.80 4.28
C LEU A 60 1.75 3.31 4.52
N LYS A 61 2.06 3.71 5.76
CA LYS A 61 2.37 5.12 6.08
C LYS A 61 3.65 5.60 5.39
N ASN A 62 4.62 4.71 5.23
CA ASN A 62 5.88 5.00 4.57
C ASN A 62 5.80 4.83 3.03
N CYS A 63 4.63 4.50 2.50
CA CYS A 63 4.34 4.63 1.07
C CYS A 63 3.96 6.08 0.78
N GLU A 64 4.90 6.81 0.21
CA GLU A 64 4.67 8.15 -0.32
C GLU A 64 4.54 8.06 -1.85
N ALA A 65 3.54 8.74 -2.40
CA ALA A 65 3.39 8.92 -3.84
C ALA A 65 4.05 10.24 -4.25
N ASP A 66 4.93 10.19 -5.23
CA ASP A 66 5.63 11.35 -5.80
C ASP A 66 5.87 11.08 -7.30
N GLY A 67 5.50 11.98 -8.21
CA GLY A 67 5.86 11.85 -9.65
C GLY A 67 5.07 10.81 -10.48
N GLY A 68 4.58 11.07 -11.72
CA GLY A 68 3.60 10.20 -12.46
C GLY A 68 2.73 10.71 -13.64
N GLY A 69 3.12 10.41 -14.89
CA GLY A 69 2.44 10.90 -16.11
C GLY A 69 1.87 9.80 -17.00
N ASP A 70 1.61 10.10 -18.27
CA ASP A 70 0.95 9.22 -19.26
C ASP A 70 1.81 8.05 -19.79
N ILE A 71 2.82 7.59 -19.03
CA ILE A 71 3.69 6.46 -19.42
C ILE A 71 3.25 5.16 -18.73
N PRO A 72 3.77 3.98 -19.14
CA PRO A 72 3.43 2.72 -18.48
C PRO A 72 3.76 2.78 -16.98
N GLU A 73 2.71 2.72 -16.15
CA GLU A 73 2.80 2.65 -14.69
C GLU A 73 3.27 1.26 -14.26
N ALA A 74 4.02 1.17 -13.16
CA ALA A 74 4.62 -0.07 -12.64
C ALA A 74 3.60 -1.08 -12.07
N VAL A 75 2.31 -0.91 -12.36
CA VAL A 75 1.20 -1.76 -11.90
C VAL A 75 1.40 -3.21 -12.36
N ALA A 76 1.90 -3.43 -13.58
CA ALA A 76 2.16 -4.78 -14.09
C ALA A 76 3.29 -5.46 -13.30
N ASP A 77 4.37 -4.74 -12.98
CA ASP A 77 5.49 -5.25 -12.19
C ASP A 77 5.08 -5.51 -10.74
N ALA A 78 4.23 -4.64 -10.17
CA ALA A 78 3.64 -4.85 -8.85
C ALA A 78 2.78 -6.13 -8.83
N LEU A 79 1.96 -6.36 -9.85
CA LEU A 79 1.14 -7.56 -9.96
C LEU A 79 1.99 -8.83 -10.08
N ASP A 80 3.02 -8.81 -10.92
CA ASP A 80 3.99 -9.93 -11.03
C ASP A 80 4.70 -10.20 -9.70
N ALA A 81 5.08 -9.15 -8.96
CA ALA A 81 5.66 -9.29 -7.63
C ALA A 81 4.69 -9.88 -6.61
N VAL A 82 3.40 -9.49 -6.63
CA VAL A 82 2.36 -10.06 -5.75
C VAL A 82 2.22 -11.56 -5.94
N LEU A 83 2.34 -12.06 -7.17
CA LEU A 83 2.27 -13.49 -7.46
C LEU A 83 3.44 -14.29 -6.86
N LYS A 84 4.53 -13.63 -6.48
CA LYS A 84 5.74 -14.25 -5.90
C LYS A 84 5.80 -14.19 -4.38
N LEU A 85 4.79 -13.60 -3.72
CA LEU A 85 4.71 -13.54 -2.25
C LEU A 85 4.49 -14.92 -1.63
N SER A 86 4.78 -15.05 -0.34
CA SER A 86 4.65 -16.30 0.42
C SER A 86 3.21 -16.63 0.79
N TRP A 87 2.33 -16.76 -0.21
CA TRP A 87 0.93 -17.12 -0.03
C TRP A 87 0.82 -18.46 0.69
N ARG A 88 -0.18 -18.60 1.58
CA ARG A 88 -0.47 -19.90 2.17
C ARG A 88 -0.97 -20.83 1.08
N ILE A 89 -0.16 -21.84 0.78
CA ILE A 89 -0.55 -22.95 -0.08
C ILE A 89 -1.55 -23.80 0.71
N LYS A 90 -2.68 -24.11 0.09
CA LYS A 90 -3.74 -24.89 0.68
C LYS A 90 -3.49 -26.39 0.55
#